data_AF-A0AA38WBH6-F1
#
_entry.id   AF-A0AA38WBH6-F1
#
_cell.length_a   1.000
_cell.length_b   1.000
_cell.length_c   1.000
_cell.angle_alpha   90.00
_cell.angle_beta   90.00
_cell.angle_gamma   90.00
#
_symmetry.space_group_name_H-M   'P 1'
#
loop_
_entity.id
_entity.type
_entity.pdbx_description
1 polymer ?
#
loop_
_entity_poly.entity_id
_entity_poly.type
_entity_poly.pdbx_seq_one_letter_code
_entity_poly.pdbx_strand_id
1 'polypeptide(L)'
;MIVLRHERKWYVLEEPLGEAPPANAPAAARNAHKKHSDDLLDVACLMLATMSPDLQAGLINTNAYDMIRQLRCWDFVRSLYQTDTRKTVISNLTGRDTRQNHMKQNVPKV
;
A
#
# COMPACT_ATOMS: atom_id res chain seq x y z
N MET A 1 11.40 -3.16 -7.13
CA MET A 1 12.76 -2.57 -7.21
C MET A 1 13.77 -3.64 -7.56
N ILE A 2 14.41 -3.54 -8.72
CA ILE A 2 15.48 -4.46 -9.15
C ILE A 2 16.73 -4.29 -8.26
N VAL A 3 17.02 -3.05 -7.86
CA VAL A 3 18.17 -2.67 -7.01
C VAL A 3 18.18 -3.43 -5.67
N LEU A 4 17.03 -3.53 -4.98
CA LEU A 4 16.97 -4.22 -3.67
C LEU A 4 17.27 -5.73 -3.77
N ARG A 5 16.90 -6.36 -4.89
CA ARG A 5 17.22 -7.76 -5.15
C ARG A 5 18.71 -7.94 -5.42
N HIS A 6 19.33 -7.00 -6.13
CA HIS A 6 20.76 -6.99 -6.40
C HIS A 6 21.58 -6.83 -5.10
N GLU A 7 21.19 -5.86 -4.26
CA GLU A 7 21.85 -5.55 -2.99
C GLU A 7 21.56 -6.57 -1.87
N ARG A 8 20.72 -7.58 -2.13
CA ARG A 8 20.25 -8.55 -1.13
C ARG A 8 19.60 -7.90 0.11
N LYS A 9 18.97 -6.74 -0.06
CA LYS A 9 18.27 -5.98 0.99
C LYS A 9 16.76 -6.18 0.96
N TRP A 10 16.24 -7.05 0.09
CA TRP A 10 14.81 -7.30 -0.03
C TRP A 10 14.15 -7.76 1.29
N TYR A 11 14.90 -8.50 2.12
CA TYR A 11 14.42 -9.05 3.39
C TYR A 11 13.89 -7.98 4.36
N VAL A 12 14.40 -6.73 4.31
CA VAL A 12 13.96 -5.65 5.20
C VAL A 12 12.54 -5.14 4.91
N LEU A 13 11.97 -5.51 3.77
CA LEU A 13 10.57 -5.22 3.44
C LEU A 13 9.62 -6.32 3.93
N GLU A 14 10.15 -7.50 4.26
CA GLU A 14 9.38 -8.67 4.69
C GLU A 14 9.42 -8.83 6.21
N GLU A 15 10.55 -8.48 6.83
CA GLU A 15 10.78 -8.61 8.27
C GLU A 15 10.90 -7.23 8.94
N PRO A 16 10.19 -6.99 10.04
CA PRO A 16 10.37 -5.78 10.84
C PRO A 16 11.73 -5.79 11.56
N LEU A 17 12.21 -4.61 11.94
CA LEU A 17 13.35 -4.52 12.85
C LEU A 17 12.99 -5.16 14.20
N GLY A 18 13.77 -6.17 14.60
CA GLY A 18 13.63 -6.80 15.91
C GLY A 18 14.01 -5.89 17.07
N GLU A 19 13.75 -6.36 18.29
CA GLU A 19 14.16 -5.67 19.51
C GLU A 19 15.68 -5.48 19.56
N ALA A 20 16.12 -4.33 20.07
CA ALA A 20 17.53 -4.02 20.20
C ALA A 20 18.19 -5.02 21.17
N PRO A 21 19.31 -5.66 20.78
CA PRO A 21 20.01 -6.56 21.67
C PRO A 21 20.56 -5.78 22.88
N PRO A 22 20.58 -6.38 24.07
CA PRO A 22 21.07 -5.71 25.26
C PRO A 22 22.58 -5.39 25.13
N ALA A 23 23.06 -4.41 25.89
CA ALA A 23 24.44 -3.93 25.75
C ALA A 23 25.50 -5.02 26.00
N ASN A 24 25.18 -6.00 26.84
CA ASN A 24 26.00 -7.17 27.15
C ASN A 24 25.86 -8.31 26.13
N ALA A 25 25.01 -8.16 25.10
CA ALA A 25 24.84 -9.17 24.06
C ALA A 25 26.15 -9.37 23.27
N PRO A 26 26.34 -10.57 22.67
CA PRO A 26 27.46 -10.83 21.79
C PRO A 26 27.60 -9.76 20.70
N ALA A 27 28.83 -9.37 20.39
CA ALA A 27 29.09 -8.37 19.35
C ALA A 27 28.45 -8.74 18.00
N ALA A 28 28.39 -10.03 17.68
CA ALA A 28 27.72 -10.54 16.49
C ALA A 28 26.22 -10.16 16.45
N ALA A 29 25.50 -10.28 17.57
CA ALA A 29 24.09 -9.93 17.65
C ALA A 29 23.87 -8.42 17.50
N ARG A 30 24.70 -7.60 18.15
CA ARG A 30 24.62 -6.13 18.01
C ARG A 30 24.95 -5.67 16.59
N ASN A 31 25.97 -6.27 15.97
CA ASN A 31 26.37 -5.95 14.60
C ASN A 31 25.28 -6.36 13.60
N ALA A 32 24.63 -7.51 13.80
CA ALA A 32 23.50 -7.94 12.98
C ALA A 32 22.31 -7.00 13.08
N HIS A 33 21.96 -6.56 14.31
CA HIS A 33 20.87 -5.59 14.53
C HIS A 33 21.18 -4.24 13.88
N LYS A 34 22.40 -3.70 14.09
CA LYS A 34 22.85 -2.46 13.46
C LYS A 34 22.80 -2.56 11.94
N LYS A 35 23.30 -3.67 11.37
CA LYS A 35 23.26 -3.90 9.93
C LYS A 35 21.83 -3.89 9.39
N HIS A 36 20.88 -4.54 10.07
CA HIS A 36 19.47 -4.51 9.68
C HIS A 36 18.93 -3.08 9.72
N SER A 37 19.21 -2.33 10.79
CA SER A 37 18.82 -0.92 10.90
C SER A 37 19.39 -0.05 9.78
N ASP A 38 20.66 -0.23 9.43
CA ASP A 38 21.32 0.50 8.35
C ASP A 38 20.72 0.12 6.98
N ASP A 39 20.45 -1.18 6.75
CA ASP A 39 19.77 -1.64 5.52
C ASP A 39 18.34 -1.07 5.42
N LEU A 40 17.58 -0.98 6.52
CA LEU A 40 16.25 -0.35 6.54
C LEU A 40 16.32 1.13 6.14
N LEU A 41 17.33 1.86 6.60
CA LEU A 41 17.53 3.27 6.26
C LEU A 41 17.84 3.42 4.76
N ASP A 42 18.75 2.61 4.24
CA ASP A 42 19.12 2.64 2.82
C ASP A 42 17.90 2.36 1.93
N VAL A 43 17.10 1.36 2.30
CA VAL A 43 15.89 1.03 1.56
C VAL A 43 14.84 2.12 1.69
N ALA A 44 14.66 2.73 2.86
CA ALA A 44 13.73 3.84 3.05
C ALA A 44 14.08 5.02 2.15
N CYS A 45 15.36 5.41 2.12
CA CYS A 45 15.87 6.46 1.23
C CYS A 45 15.62 6.13 -0.25
N LEU A 46 15.92 4.90 -0.69
CA LEU A 46 15.68 4.46 -2.06
C LEU A 46 14.18 4.47 -2.42
N MET A 47 13.32 4.01 -1.51
CA MET A 47 11.87 4.02 -1.73
C MET A 47 11.38 5.46 -1.87
N LEU A 48 11.72 6.34 -0.93
CA LEU A 48 11.36 7.77 -0.98
C LEU A 48 11.84 8.42 -2.27
N ALA A 49 13.08 8.18 -2.69
CA ALA A 49 13.64 8.73 -3.93
C ALA A 49 12.85 8.33 -5.20
N THR A 50 12.18 7.17 -5.18
CA THR A 50 11.35 6.69 -6.31
C THR A 50 9.87 7.08 -6.22
N MET A 51 9.43 7.66 -5.10
CA MET A 51 8.05 8.08 -4.89
C MET A 51 7.77 9.47 -5.44
N SER A 52 6.50 9.79 -5.65
CA SER A 52 6.07 11.17 -5.93
C SER A 52 6.18 12.05 -4.68
N PRO A 53 6.37 13.38 -4.82
CA PRO A 53 6.51 14.30 -3.69
C PRO A 53 5.36 14.23 -2.68
N ASP A 54 4.12 14.11 -3.16
CA ASP A 54 2.92 14.02 -2.33
C ASP A 54 2.97 12.79 -1.40
N LEU A 55 3.49 11.68 -1.91
CA LEU A 55 3.63 10.44 -1.17
C LEU A 55 4.82 10.48 -0.20
N GLN A 56 5.91 11.13 -0.60
CA GLN A 56 7.10 11.31 0.23
C GLN A 56 6.79 12.10 1.51
N ALA A 57 5.98 13.17 1.42
CA ALA A 57 5.67 14.03 2.57
C ALA A 57 5.05 13.26 3.75
N GLY A 58 4.21 12.25 3.46
CA GLY A 58 3.61 11.40 4.49
C GLY A 58 4.50 10.30 5.03
N LEU A 59 5.60 9.98 4.33
CA LEU A 59 6.42 8.78 4.61
C LEU A 59 7.86 9.10 5.01
N ILE A 60 8.30 10.36 4.96
CA ILE A 60 9.71 10.77 5.16
C ILE A 60 10.31 10.35 6.51
N ASN A 61 9.48 10.21 7.55
CA ASN A 61 9.90 9.79 8.90
C ASN A 61 9.56 8.32 9.20
N THR A 62 9.25 7.52 8.17
CA THR A 62 8.83 6.13 8.31
C THR A 62 9.95 5.21 7.84
N ASN A 63 10.16 4.08 8.51
CA ASN A 63 11.12 3.07 8.05
C ASN A 63 10.57 2.32 6.81
N ALA A 64 11.46 1.64 6.08
CA ALA A 64 11.09 0.95 4.83
C ALA A 64 9.97 -0.10 5.01
N TYR A 65 10.01 -0.86 6.12
CA TYR A 65 9.03 -1.89 6.44
C TYR A 65 7.63 -1.30 6.65
N ASP A 66 7.51 -0.25 7.44
CA ASP A 66 6.24 0.42 7.67
C ASP A 66 5.75 1.18 6.44
N MET A 67 6.66 1.77 5.66
CA MET A 67 6.32 2.37 4.37
C MET A 67 5.64 1.36 3.44
N ILE A 68 6.26 0.18 3.20
CA ILE A 68 5.68 -0.81 2.29
C ILE A 68 4.32 -1.32 2.80
N ARG A 69 4.14 -1.44 4.12
CA ARG A 69 2.85 -1.81 4.71
C ARG A 69 1.79 -0.74 4.49
N GLN A 70 2.11 0.53 4.69
CA GLN A 70 1.19 1.63 4.46
C GLN A 70 0.76 1.72 2.99
N LEU A 71 1.71 1.62 2.06
CA LEU A 71 1.43 1.64 0.62
C LEU A 71 0.50 0.50 0.21
N ARG A 72 0.76 -0.73 0.70
CA ARG A 72 -0.10 -1.88 0.43
C ARG A 72 -1.50 -1.70 1.01
N CYS A 73 -1.60 -1.11 2.19
CA CYS A 73 -2.88 -0.78 2.80
C CYS A 73 -3.66 0.24 1.95
N TRP A 74 -2.98 1.28 1.45
CA TRP A 74 -3.61 2.27 0.58
C TRP A 74 -4.08 1.66 -0.74
N ASP A 75 -3.29 0.78 -1.34
CA ASP A 75 -3.70 0.02 -2.53
C ASP A 75 -4.96 -0.82 -2.26
N PHE A 76 -5.03 -1.46 -1.09
CA PHE A 76 -6.20 -2.22 -0.67
C PHE A 76 -7.43 -1.33 -0.46
N VAL A 77 -7.30 -0.24 0.31
CA VAL A 77 -8.40 0.72 0.57
C VAL A 77 -8.89 1.36 -0.73
N ARG A 78 -7.97 1.74 -1.62
CA ARG A 78 -8.30 2.27 -2.95
C ARG A 78 -9.08 1.26 -3.78
N SER A 79 -8.69 -0.01 -3.74
CA SER A 79 -9.43 -1.08 -4.40
C SER A 79 -10.84 -1.20 -3.85
N LEU A 80 -11.03 -1.17 -2.52
CA LEU A 80 -12.35 -1.19 -1.89
C LEU A 80 -13.22 -0.01 -2.35
N TYR A 81 -12.71 1.22 -2.24
CA TYR A 81 -13.44 2.42 -2.65
C TYR A 81 -13.87 2.37 -4.13
N GLN A 82 -12.98 1.91 -5.02
CA GLN A 82 -13.30 1.77 -6.44
C GLN A 82 -14.39 0.70 -6.67
N THR A 83 -14.39 -0.39 -5.89
CA THR A 83 -15.43 -1.41 -6.01
C THR A 83 -16.79 -0.92 -5.53
N ASP A 84 -16.86 -0.16 -4.44
CA ASP A 84 -18.11 0.40 -3.92
C ASP A 84 -18.69 1.45 -4.88
N THR A 85 -17.81 2.26 -5.48
CA THR A 85 -18.19 3.20 -6.55
C THR A 85 -18.75 2.45 -7.76
N ARG A 86 -18.07 1.39 -8.21
CA ARG A 86 -18.55 0.55 -9.33
C ARG A 86 -19.92 -0.08 -9.05
N LYS A 87 -20.13 -0.66 -7.87
CA LYS A 87 -21.42 -1.24 -7.47
C LYS A 87 -22.53 -0.19 -7.49
N THR A 88 -22.27 1.00 -6.96
CA THR A 88 -23.23 2.11 -6.95
C THR A 88 -23.59 2.59 -8.36
N VAL A 89 -22.60 2.70 -9.25
CA VAL A 89 -22.84 3.04 -10.65
C VAL A 89 -23.67 1.96 -11.34
N ILE A 90 -23.33 0.68 -11.14
CA ILE A 90 -24.06 -0.45 -11.74
C ILE A 90 -25.52 -0.47 -11.25
N SER A 91 -25.77 -0.35 -9.94
CA SER A 91 -27.14 -0.33 -9.39
C SER A 91 -27.96 0.83 -9.95
N ASN A 92 -27.33 2.00 -10.14
CA ASN A 92 -27.97 3.17 -10.73
C ASN A 92 -28.29 2.97 -12.22
N LEU A 93 -27.45 2.25 -12.98
CA LEU A 93 -27.72 1.93 -14.38
C LEU A 93 -28.83 0.89 -14.52
N THR A 94 -28.77 -0.21 -13.75
CA THR A 94 -29.80 -1.26 -13.76
C THR A 94 -31.16 -0.78 -13.23
N GLY A 95 -31.15 0.15 -12.27
CA GLY A 95 -32.36 0.78 -11.72
C GLY A 95 -32.98 1.85 -12.62
N ARG A 96 -32.18 2.51 -13.49
CA ARG A 96 -32.71 3.45 -14.49
C ARG A 96 -33.38 2.73 -15.65
N ASP A 97 -32.82 1.62 -16.13
CA ASP A 97 -33.42 0.82 -17.21
C ASP A 97 -34.82 0.29 -16.84
N THR A 98 -35.04 -0.09 -15.59
CA THR A 98 -36.35 -0.55 -15.12
C THR A 98 -37.36 0.59 -14.97
N ARG A 99 -36.94 1.79 -14.54
CA ARG A 99 -37.82 2.97 -14.46
C ARG A 99 -38.19 3.53 -15.83
N GLN A 100 -37.29 3.50 -16.81
CA GLN A 100 -37.56 4.00 -18.17
C GLN A 100 -38.49 3.07 -18.96
N ASN A 101 -38.42 1.75 -18.72
CA ASN A 101 -39.25 0.75 -19.40
C ASN A 101 -40.72 0.74 -18.94
N HIS A 102 -41.01 1.07 -17.66
CA HIS A 102 -42.40 1.18 -17.20
C HIS A 102 -43.15 2.41 -17.73
N MET A 103 -42.45 3.48 -18.12
CA MET A 103 -43.10 4.69 -18.65
C MET A 103 -43.50 4.54 -20.13
N LYS A 104 -42.99 3.53 -20.85
CA LYS A 104 -43.30 3.28 -22.27
C LYS A 104 -44.39 2.25 -22.54
N GLN A 105 -44.93 1.57 -21.51
CA GLN A 105 -45.95 0.53 -21.69
C GLN A 105 -47.41 1.01 -21.51
N ASN A 106 -47.64 2.29 -21.24
CA ASN A 106 -48.99 2.80 -20.97
C ASN A 106 -49.56 3.66 -22.11
N VAL A 107 -49.43 3.21 -23.36
CA VAL A 107 -50.17 3.78 -24.50
C VAL A 107 -51.42 2.92 -24.71
N PRO A 108 -52.63 3.44 -24.43
CA PRO A 108 -53.86 2.69 -24.60
C PRO A 108 -54.08 2.41 -26.10
N LYS A 109 -54.35 1.14 -26.43
CA LYS A 109 -54.78 0.73 -27.77
C LYS A 109 -56.21 1.22 -27.98
N VAL A 110 -56.39 2.03 -29.03
CA VAL A 110 -57.67 2.53 -29.57
C VAL A 110 -58.48 1.36 -30.13
#